data_AF-A0A927BV25-F1
#
_entry.id   AF-A0A927BV25-F1
#
_cell.length_a   1.000
_cell.length_b   1.000
_cell.length_c   1.000
_cell.angle_alpha   90.00
_cell.angle_beta   90.00
_cell.angle_gamma   90.00
#
_symmetry.space_group_name_H-M   'P 1'
#
loop_
_entity.id
_entity.type
_entity.pdbx_description
1 polymer ?
#
loop_
_entity_poly.entity_id
_entity_poly.type
_entity_poly.pdbx_seq_one_letter_code
_entity_poly.pdbx_strand_id
1 'polypeptide(L)'
;MPKHEFKWNARLQIELPALRLDWEAYDAYERAGILAYWEDVRGRIPDLVAELERRIDAKQTALSEEDSFEAACRLNAEIAELASRINDLHIWYRINQEIEPRRHSG
;
A
#
# COMPACT_ATOMS: atom_id res chain seq x y z
N MET A 1 18.99 10.63 -17.12
CA MET A 1 17.83 10.48 -16.21
C MET A 1 17.96 9.17 -15.46
N PRO A 2 17.53 9.06 -14.19
CA PRO A 2 17.64 7.80 -13.44
C PRO A 2 16.79 6.70 -14.09
N LYS A 3 17.30 5.46 -14.15
CA LYS A 3 16.61 4.31 -14.77
C LYS A 3 15.42 3.83 -13.94
N HIS A 4 15.46 4.03 -12.63
CA HIS A 4 14.38 3.76 -11.69
C HIS A 4 14.34 4.89 -10.65
N GLU A 5 13.17 5.12 -10.07
CA GLU A 5 12.97 6.05 -8.95
C GLU A 5 11.85 5.55 -8.04
N PHE A 6 11.84 5.98 -6.78
CA PHE A 6 10.71 5.78 -5.87
C PHE A 6 9.98 7.09 -5.69
N LYS A 7 8.65 7.07 -5.83
CA LYS A 7 7.81 8.28 -5.79
C LYS A 7 6.87 8.22 -4.61
N TRP A 8 6.91 9.27 -3.79
CA TRP A 8 5.95 9.43 -2.71
C TRP A 8 4.51 9.40 -3.22
N ASN A 9 3.72 8.47 -2.69
CA ASN A 9 2.28 8.42 -2.90
C ASN A 9 1.58 9.00 -1.67
N ALA A 10 1.03 10.20 -1.81
CA ALA A 10 0.36 10.90 -0.71
C ALA A 10 -0.89 10.17 -0.19
N ARG A 11 -1.61 9.41 -1.04
CA ARG A 11 -2.76 8.61 -0.60
C ARG A 11 -2.30 7.48 0.31
N LEU A 12 -1.28 6.73 -0.09
CA LEU A 12 -0.81 5.54 0.62
C LEU A 12 0.15 5.84 1.78
N GLN A 13 0.84 6.99 1.73
CA GLN A 13 1.90 7.38 2.66
C GLN A 13 3.14 6.46 2.60
N ILE A 14 3.44 5.98 1.41
CA ILE A 14 4.64 5.21 1.08
C ILE A 14 5.19 5.66 -0.27
N GLU A 15 6.44 5.34 -0.55
CA GLU A 15 6.99 5.54 -1.88
C GLU A 15 6.72 4.32 -2.77
N LEU A 16 6.34 4.54 -4.03
CA LEU A 16 6.09 3.45 -4.97
C LEU A 16 7.20 3.38 -6.02
N PRO A 17 7.65 2.17 -6.41
CA PRO A 17 8.66 2.02 -7.46
C PRO A 17 8.11 2.49 -8.81
N ALA A 18 8.89 3.31 -9.51
CA ALA A 18 8.67 3.73 -10.89
C ALA A 18 9.87 3.28 -11.73
N LEU A 19 9.74 2.11 -12.35
CA LEU A 19 10.74 1.51 -13.22
C LEU A 19 10.58 2.03 -14.65
N ARG A 20 11.67 2.42 -15.32
CA ARG A 20 11.65 2.87 -16.73
C ARG A 20 12.08 1.80 -17.72
N LEU A 21 12.69 0.74 -17.22
CA LEU A 21 13.09 -0.44 -17.97
C LEU A 21 12.32 -1.65 -17.47
N ASP A 22 12.23 -2.68 -18.30
CA ASP A 22 11.80 -4.00 -17.88
C ASP A 22 12.73 -4.54 -16.79
N TRP A 23 12.19 -5.37 -15.88
CA TRP A 23 12.93 -5.89 -14.73
C TRP A 23 14.24 -6.60 -15.13
N GLU A 24 14.22 -7.32 -16.24
CA GLU A 24 15.36 -8.09 -16.74
C GLU A 24 16.48 -7.21 -17.31
N ALA A 25 16.16 -5.96 -17.68
CA ALA A 25 17.12 -5.01 -18.24
C ALA A 25 17.96 -4.27 -17.18
N TYR A 26 17.62 -4.40 -15.89
CA TYR A 26 18.49 -3.99 -14.78
C TYR A 26 19.53 -5.06 -14.49
N ASP A 27 20.74 -4.62 -14.16
CA ASP A 27 21.76 -5.57 -13.70
C ASP A 27 21.44 -6.12 -12.29
N ALA A 28 22.18 -7.14 -11.86
CA ALA A 28 21.92 -7.79 -10.59
C ALA A 28 22.08 -6.86 -9.38
N TYR A 29 23.00 -5.89 -9.45
CA TYR A 29 23.24 -4.95 -8.36
C TYR A 29 22.11 -3.90 -8.28
N GLU A 30 21.67 -3.38 -9.42
CA GLU A 30 20.51 -2.48 -9.53
C GLU A 30 19.24 -3.17 -9.00
N ARG A 31 18.96 -4.41 -9.43
CA ARG A 31 17.80 -5.17 -8.95
C ARG A 31 17.83 -5.39 -7.43
N ALA A 32 18.98 -5.78 -6.88
CA ALA A 32 19.14 -5.99 -5.45
C ALA A 32 18.89 -4.70 -4.65
N GLY A 33 19.41 -3.56 -5.13
CA GLY A 33 19.16 -2.26 -4.51
C GLY A 33 17.69 -1.84 -4.55
N ILE A 34 17.01 -2.05 -5.68
CA ILE A 34 15.58 -1.78 -5.82
C ILE A 34 14.76 -2.65 -4.85
N LEU A 35 15.06 -3.95 -4.76
CA LEU A 35 14.36 -4.88 -3.87
C LEU A 35 14.57 -4.53 -2.40
N ALA A 36 15.81 -4.28 -1.99
CA ALA A 36 16.14 -3.94 -0.61
C ALA A 36 15.40 -2.66 -0.16
N TYR A 37 15.43 -1.61 -0.98
CA TYR A 37 14.69 -0.39 -0.65
C TYR A 37 13.17 -0.62 -0.63
N TRP A 38 12.66 -1.41 -1.57
CA TRP A 38 11.23 -1.71 -1.61
C TRP A 38 10.78 -2.54 -0.40
N GLU A 39 11.61 -3.43 0.12
CA GLU A 39 11.37 -4.17 1.37
C GLU A 39 11.25 -3.22 2.57
N ASP A 40 12.16 -2.25 2.71
CA ASP A 40 12.10 -1.24 3.78
C ASP A 40 10.81 -0.43 3.72
N VAL A 41 10.40 0.00 2.52
CA VAL A 41 9.16 0.75 2.34
C VAL A 41 7.94 -0.12 2.65
N ARG A 42 7.91 -1.38 2.17
CA ARG A 42 6.80 -2.30 2.44
C ARG A 42 6.70 -2.70 3.91
N GLY A 43 7.81 -2.73 4.64
CA GLY A 43 7.83 -3.00 6.08
C GLY A 43 6.93 -2.06 6.89
N ARG A 44 6.62 -0.87 6.34
CA ARG A 44 5.73 0.12 6.95
C ARG A 44 4.25 -0.10 6.67
N ILE A 45 3.90 -0.96 5.70
CA ILE A 45 2.51 -1.18 5.29
C ILE A 45 1.64 -1.73 6.43
N PRO A 46 2.07 -2.74 7.22
CA PRO A 46 1.27 -3.25 8.33
C PRO A 46 0.90 -2.17 9.35
N ASP A 47 1.84 -1.30 9.72
CA ASP A 47 1.59 -0.21 10.66
C ASP A 47 0.59 0.82 10.10
N LEU A 48 0.69 1.13 8.81
CA LEU A 48 -0.24 2.02 8.12
C LEU A 48 -1.65 1.42 8.04
N VAL A 49 -1.76 0.11 7.78
CA VAL A 49 -3.04 -0.60 7.79
C VAL A 49 -3.67 -0.53 9.17
N ALA A 50 -2.92 -0.87 10.22
CA ALA A 50 -3.42 -0.84 11.60
C ALA A 50 -3.90 0.56 12.04
N GLU A 51 -3.23 1.62 11.59
CA GLU A 51 -3.68 3.00 11.84
C GLU A 51 -4.99 3.34 11.12
N LEU A 52 -5.17 2.88 9.87
CA LEU A 52 -6.41 3.08 9.13
C LEU A 52 -7.56 2.27 9.73
N GLU A 53 -7.30 1.05 10.18
CA GLU A 53 -8.28 0.19 10.88
C GLU A 53 -8.78 0.88 12.16
N ARG A 54 -7.88 1.40 13.01
CA ARG A 54 -8.29 2.18 14.20
C ARG A 54 -9.19 3.38 13.86
N ARG A 55 -8.91 4.05 12.74
CA ARG A 55 -9.73 5.17 12.27
C ARG A 55 -11.09 4.72 11.74
N ILE A 56 -11.16 3.56 11.11
CA ILE A 56 -12.42 2.93 10.69
C ILE A 56 -13.23 2.59 11.93
N ASP A 57 -12.65 1.93 12.92
CA ASP A 57 -13.34 1.54 14.16
C ASP A 57 -13.98 2.75 14.86
N ALA A 58 -13.21 3.83 15.04
CA ALA A 58 -13.72 5.06 15.65
C ALA A 58 -14.89 5.67 14.86
N LYS A 59 -14.85 5.61 13.53
CA LYS A 59 -15.93 6.11 12.66
C LYS A 59 -17.15 5.19 12.66
N GLN A 60 -16.95 3.89 12.76
CA GLN A 60 -18.03 2.92 12.89
C GLN A 60 -18.76 3.07 14.23
N THR A 61 -18.03 3.33 15.32
CA THR A 61 -18.65 3.70 16.61
C THR A 61 -19.48 4.97 16.47
N ALA A 62 -18.93 6.04 15.89
CA ALA A 62 -19.67 7.28 15.67
C ALA A 62 -20.93 7.08 14.79
N LEU A 63 -20.81 6.28 13.73
CA LEU A 63 -21.92 5.94 12.84
C LEU A 63 -23.03 5.16 13.57
N SER A 64 -22.67 4.31 14.53
CA SER A 64 -23.65 3.52 15.30
C SER A 64 -24.51 4.35 16.25
N GLU A 65 -24.05 5.56 16.60
CA GLU A 65 -24.72 6.50 17.50
C GLU A 65 -25.37 7.67 16.72
N GLU A 66 -25.27 7.67 15.39
CA GLU A 66 -25.70 8.79 14.54
C GLU A 66 -27.14 8.62 14.02
N ASP A 67 -28.00 9.59 14.35
CA ASP A 67 -29.41 9.62 13.93
C ASP A 67 -29.63 10.43 12.64
N SER A 68 -28.67 11.28 12.25
CA SER A 68 -28.75 12.08 11.02
C SER A 68 -28.34 11.25 9.81
N PHE A 69 -29.29 11.00 8.90
CA PHE A 69 -29.03 10.32 7.63
C PHE A 69 -27.87 10.94 6.84
N GLU A 70 -27.80 12.27 6.80
CA GLU A 70 -26.78 12.98 6.04
C GLU A 70 -25.39 12.82 6.67
N ALA A 71 -25.30 12.80 8.00
CA ALA A 71 -24.06 12.52 8.71
C ALA A 71 -23.65 11.05 8.57
N ALA A 72 -24.60 10.12 8.64
CA ALA A 72 -24.38 8.70 8.40
C ALA A 72 -23.83 8.43 6.99
N CYS A 73 -24.35 9.11 5.96
CA CYS A 73 -23.82 9.02 4.60
C CYS A 73 -22.36 9.50 4.52
N ARG A 74 -22.02 10.62 5.18
CA ARG A 74 -20.64 11.13 5.22
C ARG A 74 -19.69 10.16 5.91
N LEU A 75 -20.07 9.64 7.08
CA LEU A 75 -19.27 8.66 7.82
C LEU A 75 -19.04 7.38 7.00
N ASN A 76 -20.09 6.87 6.33
CA ASN A 76 -19.95 5.72 5.44
C ASN A 76 -18.99 5.98 4.27
N ALA A 77 -19.06 7.15 3.64
CA ALA A 77 -18.15 7.52 2.56
C ALA A 77 -16.68 7.58 3.05
N GLU A 78 -16.46 8.14 4.23
CA GLU A 78 -15.13 8.19 4.85
C GLU A 78 -14.59 6.80 5.21
N ILE A 79 -15.43 5.92 5.75
CA ILE A 79 -15.06 4.52 6.03
C ILE A 79 -14.70 3.79 4.74
N ALA A 80 -15.50 3.94 3.69
CA ALA A 80 -15.25 3.32 2.40
C ALA A 80 -13.93 3.78 1.77
N GLU A 81 -13.59 5.07 1.89
CA GLU A 81 -12.31 5.60 1.42
C GLU A 81 -11.11 5.05 2.21
N LEU A 82 -11.23 4.94 3.54
CA LEU A 82 -10.20 4.30 4.37
C LEU A 82 -10.00 2.82 3.99
N ALA A 83 -11.10 2.08 3.80
CA ALA A 83 -11.06 0.67 3.39
C ALA A 83 -10.46 0.49 1.99
N SER A 84 -10.79 1.37 1.04
CA SER A 84 -10.17 1.38 -0.29
C SER A 84 -8.65 1.57 -0.20
N ARG A 85 -8.20 2.49 0.66
CA ARG A 85 -6.76 2.71 0.88
C ARG A 85 -6.08 1.48 1.50
N ILE A 86 -6.72 0.80 2.46
CA ILE A 86 -6.21 -0.48 3.01
C ILE A 86 -6.07 -1.53 1.90
N ASN A 87 -7.07 -1.65 1.03
CA ASN A 87 -7.02 -2.60 -0.08
C ASN A 87 -5.83 -2.31 -1.03
N ASP A 88 -5.61 -1.03 -1.38
CA ASP A 88 -4.46 -0.63 -2.20
C ASP A 88 -3.12 -0.98 -1.53
N LEU A 89 -3.00 -0.72 -0.22
CA LEU A 89 -1.82 -1.11 0.57
C LEU A 89 -1.59 -2.64 0.54
N HIS A 90 -2.64 -3.44 0.68
CA HIS A 90 -2.56 -4.90 0.60
C HIS A 90 -2.19 -5.41 -0.80
N ILE A 91 -2.59 -4.73 -1.87
CA ILE A 91 -2.11 -5.03 -3.23
C ILE A 91 -0.60 -4.83 -3.29
N TRP A 92 -0.10 -3.67 -2.85
CA TRP A 92 1.34 -3.37 -2.87
C TRP A 92 2.17 -4.27 -1.96
N TYR A 93 1.64 -4.68 -0.82
CA TYR A 93 2.28 -5.62 0.07
C TYR A 93 2.48 -7.01 -0.58
N ARG A 94 1.59 -7.41 -1.49
CA ARG A 94 1.61 -8.73 -2.16
C ARG A 94 2.42 -8.76 -3.45
N ILE A 95 2.52 -7.65 -4.20
CA ILE A 95 3.16 -7.61 -5.54
C ILE A 95 4.59 -8.19 -5.57
N ASN A 96 5.34 -8.17 -4.47
CA ASN A 96 6.68 -8.78 -4.44
C ASN A 96 6.69 -10.31 -4.30
N GLN A 97 5.61 -10.94 -3.82
CA GLN A 97 5.52 -12.40 -3.76
C GLN A 97 5.45 -13.03 -5.15
N GLU A 98 5.11 -12.25 -6.18
CA GLU A 98 5.07 -12.68 -7.58
C GLU A 98 6.36 -12.34 -8.36
N ILE A 99 7.23 -11.47 -7.81
CA ILE A 99 8.52 -11.09 -8.40
C ILE A 99 9.63 -12.08 -8.03
N GLU A 100 9.45 -12.88 -6.97
CA GLU A 100 10.19 -14.12 -6.82
C GLU A 100 9.55 -15.18 -7.74
N PRO A 101 10.25 -15.66 -8.81
CA PRO A 101 9.76 -16.83 -9.51
C PRO A 101 9.71 -17.94 -8.48
N ARG A 102 8.53 -18.57 -8.34
CA ARG A 102 8.32 -19.77 -7.53
C ARG A 102 9.56 -20.64 -7.66
N ARG A 103 10.37 -20.72 -6.59
CA ARG A 103 11.43 -21.71 -6.49
C ARG A 103 10.74 -23.07 -6.50
N HIS A 104 10.57 -23.65 -7.68
CA HIS A 104 10.29 -25.07 -7.82
C HIS A 104 11.54 -25.79 -7.30
N SER A 105 11.48 -26.23 -6.05
CA SER A 105 12.39 -27.24 -5.52
C SER A 105 12.29 -28.46 -6.43
N GLY A 106 13.34 -28.69 -7.22
CA GLY A 106 13.58 -29.96 -7.90
C GLY A 106 14.25 -30.97 -6.97
#